data_AF-A0AB36J1R9-F1
#
_entry.id   AF-A0AB36J1R9-F1
#
_cell.length_a   1.000
_cell.length_b   1.000
_cell.length_c   1.000
_cell.angle_alpha   90.00
_cell.angle_beta   90.00
_cell.angle_gamma   90.00
#
_symmetry.space_group_name_H-M   'P 1'
#
loop_
_entity.id
_entity.type
_entity.pdbx_description
1 polymer ?
#
loop_
_entity_poly.entity_id
_entity_poly.type
_entity_poly.pdbx_seq_one_letter_code
_entity_poly.pdbx_strand_id
1 'polypeptide(L)'
;MPGWKLNFAAGFVPLAAGLTTLLTTWVGVAARANSAWWTGLGTLDFSYSDLSRAGLDAPAWMQLSGSVGGVNIVAGAVAVIVVARFGLRDGQRWAWWFLAFCFVWVGLHDAIMATRFFSATGQPLMVLPYGYCVLMLAGLVRSRDAVFAPTGWSPM
;
A
#
# COMPACT_ATOMS: atom_id res chain seq x y z
N MET A 1 -10.69 -21.71 1.52
CA MET A 1 -11.33 -20.62 0.76
C MET A 1 -10.63 -20.43 -0.59
N PRO A 2 -11.31 -20.24 -1.74
CA PRO A 2 -10.67 -19.79 -2.98
C PRO A 2 -10.23 -18.32 -2.87
N GLY A 3 -9.33 -17.84 -3.74
CA GLY A 3 -8.96 -16.41 -3.80
C GLY A 3 -8.02 -15.90 -2.70
N TRP A 4 -7.97 -16.49 -1.51
CA TRP A 4 -7.17 -15.97 -0.38
C TRP A 4 -5.67 -15.80 -0.68
N LYS A 5 -5.08 -16.67 -1.51
CA LYS A 5 -3.66 -16.55 -1.92
C LYS A 5 -3.41 -15.26 -2.71
N LEU A 6 -4.40 -14.78 -3.47
CA LEU A 6 -4.30 -13.52 -4.19
C LEU A 6 -4.38 -12.32 -3.25
N ASN A 7 -5.29 -12.33 -2.26
CA ASN A 7 -5.35 -11.28 -1.23
C ASN A 7 -4.08 -11.26 -0.36
N PHE A 8 -3.53 -12.45 -0.07
CA PHE A 8 -2.25 -12.60 0.61
C PHE A 8 -1.11 -12.01 -0.21
N ALA A 9 -1.02 -12.38 -1.49
CA ALA A 9 -0.02 -11.82 -2.42
C ALA A 9 -0.19 -10.30 -2.60
N ALA A 10 -1.43 -9.80 -2.63
CA ALA A 10 -1.72 -8.38 -2.75
C ALA A 10 -1.03 -7.60 -1.63
N GLY A 11 -1.03 -8.09 -0.40
CA GLY A 11 -0.37 -7.42 0.73
C GLY A 11 1.14 -7.19 0.57
N PHE A 12 1.85 -7.99 -0.24
CA PHE A 12 3.28 -7.77 -0.49
C PHE A 12 3.56 -6.52 -1.34
N VAL A 13 2.58 -6.07 -2.11
CA VAL A 13 2.70 -4.90 -2.97
C VAL A 13 2.85 -3.60 -2.17
N PRO A 14 1.92 -3.25 -1.26
CA PRO A 14 2.12 -2.11 -0.36
C PRO A 14 3.25 -2.36 0.63
N LEU A 15 3.56 -3.61 1.00
CA LEU A 15 4.73 -3.88 1.86
C LEU A 15 6.02 -3.41 1.19
N ALA A 16 6.23 -3.76 -0.08
CA ALA A 16 7.39 -3.31 -0.84
C ALA A 16 7.38 -1.78 -0.99
N ALA A 17 6.24 -1.20 -1.36
CA ALA A 17 6.11 0.26 -1.53
C ALA A 17 6.43 1.02 -0.22
N GLY A 18 5.85 0.60 0.91
CA GLY A 18 6.07 1.23 2.21
C GLY A 18 7.52 1.11 2.68
N LEU A 19 8.17 -0.05 2.47
CA LEU A 19 9.60 -0.22 2.77
C LEU A 19 10.47 0.67 1.87
N THR A 20 10.17 0.77 0.58
CA THR A 20 10.88 1.68 -0.32
C THR A 20 10.71 3.13 0.12
N THR A 21 9.51 3.56 0.50
CA THR A 21 9.25 4.92 1.03
C THR A 21 10.03 5.19 2.32
N LEU A 22 10.09 4.23 3.25
CA LEU A 22 10.88 4.37 4.48
C LEU A 22 12.36 4.51 4.18
N LEU A 23 12.90 3.58 3.38
CA LEU A 23 14.32 3.56 3.04
C LEU A 23 14.72 4.80 2.26
N THR A 24 13.94 5.24 1.28
CA THR A 24 14.20 6.46 0.51
C THR A 24 14.18 7.69 1.39
N THR A 25 13.22 7.81 2.30
CA THR A 25 13.14 8.92 3.26
C THR A 25 14.36 8.93 4.18
N TRP A 26 14.70 7.80 4.79
CA TRP A 26 15.82 7.72 5.73
C TRP A 26 17.17 7.90 5.03
N VAL A 27 17.38 7.31 3.85
CA VAL A 27 18.63 7.45 3.09
C VAL A 27 18.77 8.87 2.53
N GLY A 28 17.67 9.44 2.00
CA GLY A 28 17.63 10.82 1.51
C GLY A 28 17.99 11.82 2.60
N VAL A 29 17.46 11.62 3.81
CA VAL A 29 17.80 12.44 4.98
C VAL A 29 19.23 12.20 5.47
N ALA A 30 19.64 10.94 5.64
CA ALA A 30 20.85 10.60 6.41
C ALA A 30 22.14 10.58 5.59
N ALA A 31 22.09 10.22 4.30
CA ALA A 31 23.28 9.91 3.52
C ALA A 31 23.38 10.70 2.22
N ARG A 32 22.28 11.29 1.74
CA ARG A 32 22.18 11.79 0.36
C ARG A 32 21.37 13.09 0.24
N ALA A 33 21.52 13.98 1.21
CA ALA A 33 20.73 15.20 1.31
C ALA A 33 20.82 16.12 0.07
N ASN A 34 21.93 16.09 -0.66
CA ASN A 34 22.16 16.91 -1.86
C ASN A 34 21.93 16.16 -3.19
N SER A 35 21.52 14.89 -3.15
CA SER A 35 21.19 14.15 -4.38
C SER A 35 19.71 14.26 -4.70
N ALA A 36 19.38 14.24 -6.00
CA ALA A 36 18.01 14.21 -6.49
C ALA A 36 17.19 13.10 -5.78
N TRP A 37 16.01 13.47 -5.29
CA TRP A 37 15.22 12.58 -4.45
C TRP A 37 14.68 11.39 -5.25
N TRP A 38 15.14 10.18 -4.92
CA TRP A 38 14.71 8.96 -5.60
C TRP A 38 13.32 8.49 -5.12
N THR A 39 12.43 8.20 -6.07
CA THR A 39 11.04 7.77 -5.81
C THR A 39 10.82 6.27 -6.03
N GLY A 40 11.89 5.51 -6.26
CA GLY A 40 11.81 4.08 -6.61
C GLY A 40 11.93 3.81 -8.12
N LEU A 41 11.33 4.67 -8.95
CA LEU A 41 11.30 4.52 -10.42
C LEU A 41 11.97 5.66 -11.17
N GLY A 42 12.24 6.76 -10.49
CA GLY A 42 12.89 7.93 -11.05
C GLY A 42 13.39 8.84 -9.94
N THR A 43 13.82 10.03 -10.32
CA THR A 43 14.30 11.04 -9.39
C THR A 43 13.54 12.34 -9.61
N LEU A 44 13.14 12.99 -8.52
CA LEU A 44 12.62 14.34 -8.55
C LEU A 44 13.73 15.32 -8.94
N ASP A 45 13.35 16.51 -9.37
CA ASP A 45 14.24 17.60 -9.78
C ASP A 45 14.85 18.36 -8.60
N PHE A 46 14.49 18.01 -7.37
CA PHE A 46 15.02 18.57 -6.14
C PHE A 46 15.59 17.51 -5.18
N SER A 47 16.43 17.96 -4.26
CA SER A 47 17.05 17.17 -3.19
C SER A 47 16.47 17.52 -1.81
N TYR A 48 16.80 16.75 -0.77
CA TYR A 48 16.33 17.03 0.59
C TYR A 48 16.78 18.43 1.07
N SER A 49 17.99 18.88 0.72
CA SER A 49 18.50 20.20 1.14
C SER A 49 17.76 21.36 0.47
N ASP A 50 17.20 21.15 -0.73
CA ASP A 50 16.39 22.14 -1.44
C ASP A 50 15.06 22.43 -0.74
N LEU A 51 14.56 21.52 0.13
CA LEU A 51 13.29 21.70 0.85
C LEU A 51 13.28 22.97 1.71
N SER A 52 14.43 23.39 2.24
CA SER A 52 14.55 24.62 3.03
C SER A 52 14.09 25.88 2.26
N ARG A 53 14.15 25.86 0.92
CA ARG A 53 13.64 26.94 0.06
C ARG A 53 12.11 27.04 0.07
N ALA A 54 11.41 25.95 0.38
CA ALA A 54 9.95 25.93 0.55
C ALA A 54 9.51 26.36 1.96
N GLY A 55 10.44 26.43 2.92
CA GLY A 55 10.20 26.86 4.30
C GLY A 55 11.16 26.20 5.28
N LEU A 56 11.43 26.86 6.41
CA LEU A 56 12.35 26.34 7.45
C LEU A 56 11.91 24.99 8.03
N ASP A 57 10.60 24.75 8.10
CA ASP A 57 10.02 23.52 8.66
C ASP A 57 9.79 22.42 7.61
N ALA A 58 9.93 22.72 6.32
CA ALA A 58 9.64 21.78 5.24
C ALA A 58 10.50 20.50 5.29
N PRO A 59 11.81 20.53 5.61
CA PRO A 59 12.61 19.32 5.75
C PRO A 59 12.08 18.40 6.86
N ALA A 60 11.85 18.95 8.06
CA ALA A 60 11.36 18.18 9.22
C ALA A 60 9.95 17.62 8.96
N TRP A 61 9.08 18.41 8.35
CA TRP A 61 7.74 17.98 7.96
C TRP A 61 7.77 16.83 6.96
N MET A 62 8.61 16.92 5.92
CA MET A 62 8.75 15.86 4.91
C MET A 62 9.32 14.58 5.50
N GLN A 63 10.34 14.68 6.35
CA GLN A 63 10.93 13.53 7.04
C GLN A 63 9.90 12.80 7.91
N LEU A 64 9.13 13.56 8.71
CA LEU A 64 8.11 12.99 9.58
C LEU A 64 6.99 12.35 8.76
N SER A 65 6.51 13.04 7.72
CA SER A 65 5.45 12.54 6.85
C SER A 65 5.87 11.28 6.09
N GLY A 66 7.09 11.26 5.53
CA GLY A 66 7.64 10.08 4.85
C GLY A 66 7.83 8.89 5.80
N SER A 67 8.32 9.14 7.02
CA SER A 67 8.51 8.10 8.03
C SER A 67 7.18 7.52 8.52
N VAL A 68 6.25 8.37 8.99
CA VAL A 68 4.94 7.95 9.47
C VAL A 68 4.12 7.30 8.35
N GLY A 69 4.12 7.90 7.17
CA GLY A 69 3.44 7.35 5.98
C GLY A 69 3.97 5.97 5.62
N GLY A 70 5.29 5.81 5.55
CA GLY A 70 5.93 4.53 5.25
C GLY A 70 5.61 3.43 6.27
N VAL A 71 5.68 3.73 7.58
CA VAL A 71 5.31 2.77 8.64
C VAL A 71 3.84 2.37 8.53
N ASN A 72 2.95 3.33 8.29
CA ASN A 72 1.52 3.06 8.18
C ASN A 72 1.19 2.16 6.98
N ILE A 73 1.86 2.38 5.85
CA ILE A 73 1.73 1.50 4.67
C ILE A 73 2.20 0.08 5.00
N VAL A 74 3.35 -0.06 5.66
CA VAL A 74 3.88 -1.37 6.08
C VAL A 74 2.92 -2.06 7.06
N ALA A 75 2.39 -1.35 8.04
CA ALA A 75 1.44 -1.90 9.01
C ALA A 75 0.15 -2.37 8.33
N GLY A 76 -0.41 -1.56 7.43
CA GLY A 76 -1.58 -1.93 6.63
C GLY A 76 -1.33 -3.15 5.75
N ALA A 77 -0.15 -3.23 5.13
CA ALA A 77 0.27 -4.38 4.33
C ALA A 77 0.32 -5.68 5.18
N VAL A 78 0.93 -5.62 6.36
CA VAL A 78 0.98 -6.75 7.30
C VAL A 78 -0.43 -7.16 7.73
N ALA A 79 -1.32 -6.20 8.03
CA ALA A 79 -2.70 -6.49 8.37
C ALA A 79 -3.42 -7.26 7.25
N VAL A 80 -3.26 -6.83 5.99
CA VAL A 80 -3.80 -7.54 4.82
C VAL A 80 -3.27 -8.96 4.74
N ILE A 81 -1.95 -9.17 4.90
CA ILE A 81 -1.30 -10.48 4.83
C ILE A 81 -1.85 -11.41 5.93
N VAL A 82 -1.89 -10.93 7.18
CA VAL A 82 -2.37 -11.69 8.34
C VAL A 82 -3.85 -12.04 8.19
N VAL A 83 -4.70 -11.06 7.86
CA VAL A 83 -6.14 -11.28 7.69
C VAL A 83 -6.42 -12.22 6.53
N ALA A 84 -5.70 -12.12 5.41
CA ALA A 84 -5.84 -13.05 4.31
C ALA A 84 -5.42 -14.48 4.71
N ARG A 85 -4.32 -14.62 5.48
CA ARG A 85 -3.74 -15.91 5.87
C ARG A 85 -4.52 -16.65 6.94
N PHE A 86 -5.06 -15.94 7.93
CA PHE A 86 -5.69 -16.51 9.12
C PHE A 86 -7.20 -16.27 9.20
N GLY A 87 -7.71 -15.20 8.59
CA GLY A 87 -9.15 -14.94 8.53
C GLY A 87 -9.78 -15.51 7.26
N LEU A 88 -9.36 -14.98 6.11
CA LEU A 88 -10.00 -15.30 4.83
C LEU A 88 -9.76 -16.75 4.39
N ARG A 89 -8.56 -17.30 4.64
CA ARG A 89 -8.25 -18.71 4.33
C ARG A 89 -9.27 -19.67 4.94
N ASP A 90 -9.67 -19.39 6.17
CA ASP A 90 -10.60 -20.19 6.98
C ASP A 90 -12.07 -19.80 6.74
N GLY A 91 -12.29 -18.86 5.81
CA GLY A 91 -13.61 -18.49 5.33
C GLY A 91 -14.38 -17.53 6.22
N GLN A 92 -13.68 -16.81 7.09
CA GLN A 92 -14.31 -15.84 7.97
C GLN A 92 -14.92 -14.66 7.19
N ARG A 93 -16.22 -14.43 7.36
CA ARG A 93 -16.96 -13.35 6.67
C ARG A 93 -16.42 -11.95 7.01
N TRP A 94 -16.05 -11.73 8.28
CA TRP A 94 -15.46 -10.45 8.71
C TRP A 94 -14.14 -10.16 7.99
N ALA A 95 -13.34 -11.20 7.70
CA ALA A 95 -12.06 -11.04 7.03
C ALA A 95 -12.23 -10.59 5.58
N TRP A 96 -13.27 -11.10 4.89
CA TRP A 96 -13.63 -10.63 3.56
C TRP A 96 -14.02 -9.15 3.57
N TRP A 97 -14.88 -8.73 4.51
CA TRP A 97 -15.29 -7.32 4.64
C TRP A 97 -14.14 -6.39 5.02
N PHE A 98 -13.26 -6.82 5.91
CA PHE A 98 -12.05 -6.06 6.24
C PHE A 98 -11.15 -5.87 5.02
N LEU A 99 -10.91 -6.92 4.23
CA LEU A 99 -10.10 -6.83 3.02
C LEU A 99 -10.78 -6.00 1.92
N ALA A 100 -12.11 -6.05 1.82
CA ALA A 100 -12.88 -5.19 0.93
C ALA A 100 -12.79 -3.72 1.35
N PHE A 101 -12.82 -3.44 2.66
CA PHE A 101 -12.54 -2.10 3.18
C PHE A 101 -11.12 -1.65 2.83
N CYS A 102 -10.10 -2.47 3.08
CA CYS A 102 -8.72 -2.16 2.70
C CYS A 102 -8.59 -1.88 1.19
N PHE A 103 -9.29 -2.65 0.35
CA PHE A 103 -9.30 -2.44 -1.09
C PHE A 103 -9.84 -1.05 -1.47
N VAL A 104 -11.04 -0.72 -0.98
CA VAL A 104 -11.72 0.52 -1.36
C VAL A 104 -11.07 1.75 -0.72
N TRP A 105 -10.78 1.67 0.58
CA TRP A 105 -10.30 2.82 1.34
C TRP A 105 -8.81 3.07 1.13
N VAL A 106 -7.98 2.02 1.16
CA VAL A 106 -6.52 2.17 1.06
C VAL A 106 -6.10 1.99 -0.40
N GLY A 107 -6.41 0.85 -1.00
CA GLY A 107 -5.94 0.51 -2.35
C GLY A 107 -6.33 1.52 -3.42
N LEU A 108 -7.63 1.78 -3.54
CA LEU A 108 -8.14 2.67 -4.58
C LEU A 108 -7.70 4.12 -4.35
N HIS A 109 -7.73 4.57 -3.09
CA HIS A 109 -7.25 5.90 -2.73
C HIS A 109 -5.77 6.08 -3.07
N ASP A 110 -4.91 5.13 -2.68
CA ASP A 110 -3.48 5.17 -2.95
C ASP A 110 -3.19 5.12 -4.45
N ALA A 111 -3.94 4.31 -5.22
CA ALA A 111 -3.82 4.28 -6.67
C ALA A 111 -4.13 5.66 -7.28
N ILE A 112 -5.23 6.31 -6.86
CA ILE A 112 -5.61 7.65 -7.34
C ILE A 112 -4.56 8.69 -6.96
N MET A 113 -4.09 8.69 -5.71
CA MET A 113 -3.09 9.66 -5.24
C MET A 113 -1.75 9.46 -5.95
N ALA A 114 -1.33 8.21 -6.16
CA ALA A 114 -0.16 7.90 -6.95
C ALA A 114 -0.31 8.42 -8.39
N THR A 115 -1.45 8.17 -9.07
CA THR A 115 -1.69 8.69 -10.42
C THR A 115 -1.55 10.21 -10.47
N ARG A 116 -2.14 10.91 -9.51
CA ARG A 116 -2.08 12.37 -9.42
C ARG A 116 -0.65 12.85 -9.22
N PHE A 117 0.10 12.21 -8.32
CA PHE A 117 1.49 12.54 -8.06
C PHE A 117 2.38 12.36 -9.31
N PHE A 118 2.30 11.21 -9.97
CA PHE A 118 3.11 10.94 -11.17
C PHE A 118 2.74 11.86 -12.33
N SER A 119 1.45 12.15 -12.52
CA SER A 119 0.99 13.11 -13.53
C SER A 119 1.50 14.53 -13.27
N ALA A 120 1.50 14.96 -11.99
CA ALA A 120 1.95 16.29 -11.60
C ALA A 120 3.48 16.45 -11.67
N THR A 121 4.23 15.38 -11.44
CA THR A 121 5.71 15.40 -11.40
C THR A 121 6.36 14.97 -12.72
N GLY A 122 5.58 14.51 -13.71
CA GLY A 122 6.09 13.97 -14.98
C GLY A 122 6.86 12.66 -14.83
N GLN A 123 6.85 12.05 -13.64
CA GLN A 123 7.58 10.82 -13.34
C GLN A 123 6.85 9.59 -13.91
N PRO A 124 7.55 8.49 -14.22
CA PRO A 124 6.93 7.27 -14.70
C PRO A 124 5.89 6.72 -13.72
N LEU A 125 4.71 6.34 -14.23
CA LEU A 125 3.62 5.81 -13.42
C LEU A 125 4.05 4.52 -12.70
N MET A 126 3.96 4.52 -11.38
CA MET A 126 4.22 3.31 -10.60
C MET A 126 3.06 2.31 -10.74
N VAL A 127 3.37 1.10 -11.18
CA VAL A 127 2.39 0.03 -11.41
C VAL A 127 1.93 -0.63 -10.10
N LEU A 128 2.72 -0.53 -9.03
CA LEU A 128 2.46 -1.21 -7.75
C LEU A 128 1.04 -0.94 -7.20
N PRO A 129 0.52 0.29 -7.07
CA PRO A 129 -0.82 0.53 -6.53
C PRO A 129 -1.93 -0.19 -7.33
N TYR A 130 -1.79 -0.25 -8.66
CA TYR A 130 -2.71 -0.98 -9.52
C TYR A 130 -2.56 -2.49 -9.38
N GLY A 131 -1.33 -2.99 -9.20
CA GLY A 131 -1.04 -4.38 -8.88
C GLY A 131 -1.75 -4.83 -7.61
N TYR A 132 -1.69 -4.03 -6.54
CA TYR A 132 -2.46 -4.27 -5.32
C TYR A 132 -3.96 -4.35 -5.63
N CYS A 133 -4.51 -3.37 -6.35
CA CYS A 133 -5.93 -3.30 -6.66
C CYS A 133 -6.41 -4.54 -7.44
N VAL A 134 -5.68 -4.94 -8.49
CA VAL A 134 -6.03 -6.10 -9.32
C VAL A 134 -5.98 -7.39 -8.52
N LEU A 135 -4.91 -7.63 -7.76
CA LEU A 135 -4.76 -8.84 -6.94
C LEU A 135 -5.83 -8.91 -5.84
N MET A 136 -6.07 -7.80 -5.15
CA MET A 136 -7.04 -7.71 -4.06
C MET A 136 -8.46 -7.94 -4.59
N LEU A 137 -8.86 -7.27 -5.67
CA LEU A 137 -10.17 -7.43 -6.29
C LEU A 137 -10.37 -8.87 -6.80
N ALA A 138 -9.39 -9.43 -7.51
CA ALA A 138 -9.46 -10.80 -8.01
C ALA A 138 -9.61 -11.82 -6.87
N GLY A 139 -8.89 -11.60 -5.76
CA GLY A 139 -9.00 -12.44 -4.56
C GLY A 139 -10.38 -12.34 -3.88
N LEU A 140 -10.92 -11.12 -3.76
CA LEU A 140 -12.24 -10.87 -3.16
C LEU A 140 -13.37 -11.48 -4.00
N VAL A 141 -13.33 -11.29 -5.33
CA VAL A 141 -14.31 -11.87 -6.25
C VAL A 141 -14.28 -13.39 -6.19
N ARG A 142 -13.09 -14.00 -6.23
CA ARG A 142 -12.94 -15.46 -6.17
C ARG A 142 -13.36 -16.08 -4.83
N SER A 143 -13.25 -15.33 -3.74
CA SER A 143 -13.62 -15.81 -2.40
C SER A 143 -15.09 -15.56 -2.04
N ARG A 144 -15.78 -14.65 -2.73
CA ARG A 144 -17.13 -14.18 -2.41
C ARG A 144 -18.11 -15.32 -2.17
N ASP A 145 -18.35 -16.15 -3.19
CA ASP A 145 -19.43 -17.15 -3.12
C ASP A 145 -19.15 -18.20 -2.05
N ALA A 146 -17.89 -18.57 -1.85
CA ALA A 146 -17.48 -19.53 -0.84
C ALA A 146 -17.54 -18.96 0.60
N VAL A 147 -17.31 -17.67 0.80
CA VAL A 147 -17.46 -16.98 2.11
C VAL A 147 -18.93 -16.82 2.50
N PHE A 148 -19.80 -16.55 1.52
CA PHE A 148 -21.21 -16.28 1.74
C PHE A 148 -22.14 -17.46 1.46
N ALA A 149 -21.58 -18.65 1.18
CA ALA A 149 -22.35 -19.87 1.06
C ALA A 149 -23.21 -20.08 2.33
N PRO A 150 -24.46 -20.55 2.18
CA PRO A 150 -25.28 -20.93 3.32
C PRO A 150 -24.53 -21.97 4.15
N THR A 151 -24.32 -21.70 5.43
CA THR A 151 -23.92 -22.75 6.37
C THR A 151 -25.08 -23.72 6.41
N GLY A 152 -24.90 -24.91 5.82
CA GLY A 152 -25.95 -25.92 5.74
C GLY A 152 -26.65 -26.06 7.08
N TRP A 153 -27.95 -25.78 7.10
CA TRP A 153 -28.80 -26.13 8.21
C TRP A 153 -28.75 -27.65 8.35
N SER A 154 -28.09 -28.12 9.41
CA SER A 154 -28.16 -29.52 9.82
C SER A 154 -29.29 -29.58 10.86
N PRO A 155 -30.46 -30.14 10.54
CA PRO A 155 -31.38 -30.50 11.59
C PRO A 155 -30.68 -31.56 12.44
N MET A 156 -30.42 -31.22 13.71
CA MET A 156 -30.29 -32.23 14.76
C MET A 156 -31.68 -32.74 15.12
#